data_AF-A0A954QZL5-F1
#
_entry.id   AF-A0A954QZL5-F1
#
_cell.length_a   1.000
_cell.length_b   1.000
_cell.length_c   1.000
_cell.angle_alpha   90.00
_cell.angle_beta   90.00
_cell.angle_gamma   90.00
#
_symmetry.space_group_name_H-M   'P 1'
#
loop_
_entity.id
_entity.type
_entity.pdbx_description
1 polymer ?
#
loop_
_entity_poly.entity_id
_entity_poly.type
_entity_poly.pdbx_seq_one_letter_code
_entity_poly.pdbx_strand_id
1 'polypeptide(L)'
;MPFVVPFYRWRPHPWHGLEPGPDAPRVVQAYIEMTPFDLVKYEIDKITGYLRVDRPQRGASQSPTLYGFIPQTFCGPRVCSLSPKTKKGDGDPLDICVLSERPIARAEVIVTARVVGGLQVVDREEADDKI
;
A
#
# COMPACT_ATOMS: atom_id res chain seq x y z
N MET A 1 -26.92 8.08 18.81
CA MET A 1 -25.67 8.31 18.06
C MET A 1 -24.52 8.38 19.05
N PRO A 2 -23.56 7.45 19.01
CA PRO A 2 -22.27 7.72 19.63
C PRO A 2 -21.15 7.39 18.62
N PHE A 3 -20.84 8.33 17.74
CA PHE A 3 -19.52 8.32 17.09
C PHE A 3 -18.59 9.13 17.98
N VAL A 4 -17.78 8.45 18.78
CA VAL A 4 -16.48 9.03 19.13
C VAL A 4 -15.49 8.32 18.23
N VAL A 5 -15.28 8.91 17.05
CA VAL A 5 -14.11 8.60 16.22
C VAL A 5 -12.87 8.76 17.11
N PRO A 6 -11.84 7.90 17.01
CA PRO A 6 -10.64 8.11 17.80
C PRO A 6 -10.07 9.50 17.51
N PHE A 7 -10.05 10.36 18.53
CA PHE A 7 -9.29 11.61 18.49
C PHE A 7 -7.82 11.25 18.71
N TYR A 8 -7.02 11.38 17.65
CA TYR A 8 -5.58 11.20 17.76
C TYR A 8 -4.93 12.54 18.13
N ARG A 9 -4.15 12.55 19.22
CA ARG A 9 -3.37 13.72 19.64
C ARG A 9 -2.32 14.12 18.59
N TRP A 10 -1.89 13.17 17.77
CA TRP A 10 -0.88 13.33 16.72
C TRP A 10 -1.41 12.71 15.42
N ARG A 11 -0.86 13.11 14.27
CA ARG A 11 -1.18 12.44 13.00
C ARG A 11 -0.83 10.95 13.15
N PRO A 12 -1.77 10.02 12.92
CA PRO A 12 -1.48 8.59 13.01
C PRO A 12 -0.45 8.20 11.94
N HIS A 13 0.47 7.31 12.29
CA HIS A 13 1.42 6.74 11.36
C HIS A 13 0.65 5.98 10.26
N PRO A 14 0.87 6.24 8.95
CA PRO A 14 0.05 5.63 7.90
C PRO A 14 0.04 4.10 7.92
N TRP A 15 1.16 3.46 8.26
CA TRP A 15 1.21 2.00 8.38
C TRP A 15 0.52 1.45 9.65
N HIS A 16 0.72 2.05 10.82
CA HIS A 16 0.32 1.43 12.10
C HIS A 16 -0.90 2.07 12.75
N GLY A 17 -1.17 3.34 12.46
CA GLY A 17 -2.21 4.13 13.09
C GLY A 17 -3.49 4.30 12.26
N LEU A 18 -3.46 3.93 10.97
CA LEU A 18 -4.65 3.83 10.13
C LEU A 18 -5.23 2.43 10.21
N GLU A 19 -6.54 2.32 10.07
CA GLU A 19 -7.24 1.03 10.04
C GLU A 19 -7.09 0.36 8.66
N PRO A 20 -7.02 -0.98 8.59
CA PRO A 20 -6.90 -1.72 7.33
C PRO A 20 -8.15 -1.59 6.43
N GLY A 21 -9.28 -1.16 6.99
CA GLY A 21 -10.54 -0.94 6.29
C GLY A 21 -11.74 -1.51 7.04
N PRO A 22 -12.95 -1.13 6.63
CA PRO A 22 -14.18 -1.46 7.36
C PRO A 22 -14.64 -2.92 7.21
N ASP A 23 -14.19 -3.64 6.17
CA ASP A 23 -14.59 -5.03 5.87
C ASP A 23 -13.40 -5.79 5.22
N ALA A 24 -12.22 -5.70 5.83
CA ALA A 24 -11.05 -6.42 5.34
C ALA A 24 -11.29 -7.96 5.44
N PRO A 25 -10.98 -8.75 4.39
CA PRO A 25 -10.19 -8.40 3.21
C PRO A 25 -11.01 -7.96 1.99
N ARG A 26 -12.34 -7.88 2.07
CA ARG A 26 -13.20 -7.56 0.90
C ARG A 26 -13.19 -6.08 0.55
N VAL A 27 -13.17 -5.22 1.56
CA VAL A 27 -13.09 -3.76 1.44
C VAL A 27 -12.02 -3.23 2.38
N VAL A 28 -10.97 -2.66 1.80
CA VAL A 28 -9.78 -2.21 2.49
C VAL A 28 -9.58 -0.71 2.33
N GLN A 29 -8.81 -0.11 3.23
CA GLN A 29 -8.22 1.21 3.02
C GLN A 29 -6.83 1.04 2.41
N ALA A 30 -6.55 1.81 1.38
CA ALA A 30 -5.24 1.94 0.77
C ALA A 30 -4.67 3.32 1.12
N TYR A 31 -3.44 3.36 1.63
CA TYR A 31 -2.68 4.60 1.72
C TYR A 31 -1.87 4.76 0.44
N ILE A 32 -2.17 5.81 -0.34
CA ILE A 32 -1.58 6.01 -1.67
C ILE A 32 -0.24 6.73 -1.56
N GLU A 33 0.81 6.08 -2.03
CA GLU A 33 2.18 6.60 -2.07
C GLU A 33 2.51 7.20 -3.43
N MET A 34 1.95 6.62 -4.51
CA MET A 34 2.19 7.06 -5.88
C MET A 34 0.91 7.08 -6.70
N THR A 35 0.87 8.02 -7.63
CA THR A 35 -0.19 8.17 -8.62
C THR A 35 0.34 7.89 -10.02
N PRO A 36 -0.56 7.69 -11.01
CA PRO A 36 -0.14 7.56 -12.40
C PRO A 36 0.60 8.76 -13.00
N PHE A 37 0.56 9.90 -12.32
CA PHE A 37 1.18 11.15 -12.79
C PHE A 37 2.59 11.36 -12.23
N ASP A 38 3.04 10.49 -11.32
CA ASP A 38 4.33 10.64 -10.65
C ASP A 38 5.49 10.05 -11.48
N LEU A 39 6.56 10.83 -11.62
CA LEU A 39 7.81 10.43 -12.29
C LEU A 39 8.90 9.98 -11.31
N VAL A 40 8.56 9.88 -10.04
CA VAL A 40 9.44 9.53 -8.93
C VAL A 40 8.77 8.41 -8.14
N LYS A 41 9.55 7.43 -7.72
CA LYS A 41 9.10 6.41 -6.77
C LYS A 41 9.14 7.00 -5.36
N TYR A 42 7.97 7.08 -4.76
CA TYR A 42 7.80 7.46 -3.37
C TYR A 42 7.53 6.21 -2.53
N GLU A 43 8.00 6.24 -1.30
CA GLU A 43 7.71 5.22 -0.29
C GLU A 43 7.52 5.91 1.05
N ILE A 44 6.76 5.29 1.93
CA ILE A 44 6.71 5.72 3.31
C ILE A 44 8.04 5.45 4.02
N ASP A 45 8.54 6.47 4.69
CA ASP A 45 9.62 6.28 5.65
C ASP A 45 9.07 5.54 6.89
N LYS A 46 9.40 4.26 7.02
CA LYS A 46 8.85 3.36 8.06
C LYS A 46 9.04 3.85 9.51
N ILE A 47 10.01 4.74 9.75
CA ILE A 47 10.31 5.27 11.08
C ILE A 47 9.37 6.45 11.39
N THR A 48 9.24 7.37 10.44
CA THR A 48 8.57 8.66 10.67
C THR A 48 7.14 8.72 10.14
N GLY A 49 6.79 7.85 9.20
CA GLY A 49 5.50 7.81 8.52
C GLY A 49 5.31 8.87 7.45
N TYR A 50 6.34 9.66 7.13
CA TYR A 50 6.29 10.63 6.04
C TYR A 50 6.56 9.97 4.69
N LEU A 51 5.95 10.53 3.65
CA LEU A 51 6.28 10.15 2.29
C LEU A 51 7.69 10.64 1.93
N ARG A 52 8.52 9.74 1.44
CA ARG A 52 9.92 9.98 1.11
C ARG A 52 10.19 9.57 -0.33
N VAL A 53 11.07 10.31 -0.99
CA VAL A 53 11.59 9.89 -2.30
C VAL A 53 12.51 8.69 -2.11
N ASP A 54 12.14 7.54 -2.67
CA ASP A 54 13.03 6.38 -2.82
C ASP A 54 14.02 6.67 -3.95
N ARG A 55 13.49 6.90 -5.16
CA ARG A 55 14.31 7.16 -6.36
C ARG A 55 13.52 7.79 -7.51
N PRO A 56 14.16 8.52 -8.43
CA PRO A 56 13.56 8.86 -9.72
C PRO A 56 13.20 7.60 -10.53
N GLN A 57 12.19 7.69 -11.40
CA GLN A 57 11.95 6.62 -12.37
C GLN A 57 13.10 6.54 -13.37
N ARG A 58 13.59 5.32 -13.61
CA ARG A 58 14.77 5.08 -14.46
C ARG A 58 14.44 4.99 -15.94
N GLY A 59 13.18 4.78 -16.29
CA GLY A 59 12.70 4.68 -17.67
C GLY A 59 11.43 5.51 -17.87
N ALA A 60 10.81 5.39 -19.04
CA ALA A 60 9.55 6.06 -19.38
C ALA A 60 8.31 5.37 -18.77
N SER A 61 8.49 4.47 -17.80
CA SER A 61 7.40 3.75 -17.15
C SER A 61 6.79 4.59 -16.03
N GLN A 62 5.49 4.78 -16.10
CA GLN A 62 4.67 5.37 -15.03
C GLN A 62 3.83 4.27 -14.37
N SER A 63 3.44 4.46 -13.12
CA SER A 63 2.46 3.57 -12.50
C SER A 63 1.15 3.64 -13.28
N PRO A 64 0.57 2.52 -13.75
CA PRO A 64 -0.71 2.58 -14.47
C PRO A 64 -1.89 2.86 -13.52
N THR A 65 -1.69 2.73 -12.21
CA THR A 65 -2.73 2.82 -11.17
C THR A 65 -2.26 3.68 -10.01
N LEU A 66 -3.18 4.00 -9.10
CA LEU A 66 -2.77 4.43 -7.77
C LEU A 66 -2.06 3.26 -7.10
N TYR A 67 -0.93 3.54 -6.46
CA TYR A 67 -0.10 2.54 -5.82
C TYR A 67 0.19 2.96 -4.37
N GLY A 68 0.21 1.98 -3.50
CA GLY A 68 0.60 2.13 -2.11
C GLY A 68 0.34 0.84 -1.37
N PHE A 69 -0.09 0.91 -0.12
CA PHE A 69 -0.24 -0.27 0.73
C PHE A 69 -1.51 -0.26 1.57
N ILE A 70 -1.84 -1.44 2.10
CA ILE A 70 -2.92 -1.64 3.07
C ILE A 70 -2.36 -1.46 4.50
N PRO A 71 -2.85 -0.49 5.30
CA PRO A 71 -2.39 -0.31 6.68
C PRO A 71 -2.52 -1.57 7.53
N GLN A 72 -1.69 -1.68 8.57
CA GLN A 72 -1.65 -2.79 9.52
C GLN A 72 -1.44 -4.18 8.90
N THR A 73 -0.86 -4.25 7.69
CA THR A 73 -0.44 -5.50 7.07
C THR A 73 1.08 -5.66 7.13
N PHE A 74 1.55 -6.90 6.99
CA PHE A 74 2.97 -7.21 6.93
C PHE A 74 3.19 -8.49 6.13
N CYS A 75 4.01 -8.39 5.09
CA CYS A 75 4.42 -9.48 4.22
C CYS A 75 5.47 -10.35 4.93
N GLY A 76 4.99 -11.15 5.88
CA GLY A 76 5.81 -12.08 6.67
C GLY A 76 5.76 -13.54 6.19
N PRO A 77 6.02 -14.52 7.09
CA PRO A 77 6.05 -15.94 6.75
C PRO A 77 4.75 -16.47 6.13
N ARG A 78 3.60 -15.90 6.52
CA ARG A 78 2.30 -16.29 5.96
C ARG A 78 2.21 -15.96 4.47
N VAL A 79 2.64 -14.78 4.05
CA VAL A 79 2.61 -14.38 2.63
C VAL A 79 3.58 -15.24 1.83
N CYS A 80 4.80 -15.44 2.35
CA CYS A 80 5.77 -16.37 1.78
C CYS A 80 5.19 -17.78 1.55
N SER A 81 4.43 -18.32 2.50
CA SER A 81 3.87 -19.68 2.39
C SER A 81 2.84 -19.84 1.26
N LEU A 82 2.31 -18.74 0.73
CA LEU A 82 1.36 -18.76 -0.39
C LEU A 82 2.05 -18.93 -1.75
N SER A 83 3.38 -18.73 -1.82
CA SER A 83 4.17 -18.90 -3.04
C SER A 83 5.24 -19.98 -2.85
N PRO A 84 5.16 -21.12 -3.55
CA PRO A 84 6.20 -22.16 -3.46
C PRO A 84 7.53 -21.72 -4.07
N LYS A 85 7.58 -20.56 -4.73
CA LYS A 85 8.77 -20.00 -5.39
C LYS A 85 9.51 -18.97 -4.53
N THR A 86 8.97 -18.61 -3.37
CA THR A 86 9.55 -17.58 -2.48
C THR A 86 10.19 -18.21 -1.25
N LYS A 87 11.25 -17.59 -0.74
CA LYS A 87 11.94 -18.01 0.49
C LYS A 87 11.52 -17.21 1.72
N LYS A 88 11.01 -16.00 1.52
CA LYS A 88 10.52 -15.09 2.57
C LYS A 88 9.53 -14.09 1.95
N GLY A 89 8.81 -13.35 2.80
CA GLY A 89 8.17 -12.12 2.36
C GLY A 89 9.19 -10.97 2.31
N ASP A 90 8.86 -9.91 1.59
CA ASP A 90 9.69 -8.70 1.44
C ASP A 90 9.91 -7.93 2.77
N GLY A 91 9.02 -8.13 3.76
CA GLY A 91 9.06 -7.40 5.02
C GLY A 91 8.46 -5.99 4.94
N ASP A 92 7.62 -5.74 3.94
CA ASP A 92 6.88 -4.51 3.73
C ASP A 92 5.38 -4.66 4.10
N PRO A 93 4.64 -3.55 4.22
CA PRO A 93 3.20 -3.58 4.14
C PRO A 93 2.74 -4.23 2.84
N LEU A 94 1.60 -4.90 2.84
CA LEU A 94 1.03 -5.53 1.65
C LEU A 94 0.60 -4.45 0.65
N ASP A 95 1.20 -4.52 -0.54
CA ASP A 95 0.97 -3.56 -1.62
C ASP A 95 -0.41 -3.71 -2.25
N ILE A 96 -0.92 -2.59 -2.79
CA ILE A 96 -2.21 -2.53 -3.47
C ILE A 96 -2.17 -1.57 -4.66
N CYS A 97 -2.76 -2.02 -5.76
CA CYS A 97 -2.97 -1.24 -6.98
C CYS A 97 -4.45 -0.84 -7.09
N VAL A 98 -4.77 0.43 -6.84
CA VAL A 98 -6.16 0.90 -6.87
C VAL A 98 -6.52 1.46 -8.24
N LEU A 99 -7.50 0.82 -8.88
CA LEU A 99 -8.13 1.30 -10.12
C LEU A 99 -9.18 2.36 -9.80
N SER A 100 -9.08 3.51 -10.44
CA SER A 100 -10.06 4.61 -10.33
C SER A 100 -10.33 5.20 -11.71
N GLU A 101 -11.62 5.37 -12.03
CA GLU A 101 -12.04 6.11 -13.23
C GLU A 101 -11.69 7.60 -13.13
N ARG A 102 -11.75 8.15 -11.91
CA ARG A 102 -11.48 9.57 -11.66
C ARG A 102 -9.98 9.78 -11.41
N PRO A 103 -9.38 10.82 -12.01
CA PRO A 103 -7.97 11.11 -11.79
C PRO A 103 -7.75 11.57 -10.36
N ILE A 104 -6.85 10.89 -9.65
CA ILE A 104 -6.33 11.30 -8.35
C ILE A 104 -4.85 11.58 -8.55
N ALA A 105 -4.49 12.87 -8.53
CA ALA A 105 -3.13 13.36 -8.79
C ALA A 105 -2.37 13.73 -7.50
N ARG A 106 -2.87 13.27 -6.33
CA ARG A 106 -2.28 13.57 -5.03
C ARG A 106 -1.93 12.26 -4.32
N ALA A 107 -0.67 12.13 -3.90
CA ALA A 107 -0.23 11.11 -2.94
C ALA A 107 -0.59 11.50 -1.49
N GLU A 108 -0.31 10.63 -0.52
CA GLU A 108 -0.69 10.77 0.89
C GLU A 108 -2.21 10.91 1.11
N VAL A 109 -2.98 10.15 0.33
CA VAL A 109 -4.44 10.07 0.46
C VAL A 109 -4.87 8.66 0.83
N ILE A 110 -6.00 8.56 1.52
CA ILE A 110 -6.61 7.27 1.87
C ILE A 110 -7.75 7.00 0.89
N VAL A 111 -7.74 5.83 0.29
CA VAL A 111 -8.79 5.38 -0.64
C VAL A 111 -9.42 4.11 -0.10
N THR A 112 -10.75 4.07 -0.04
CA THR A 112 -11.47 2.82 0.23
C THR A 112 -11.60 2.04 -1.07
N ALA A 113 -11.05 0.83 -1.13
CA ALA A 113 -11.03 -0.01 -2.32
C ALA A 113 -11.72 -1.34 -2.05
N ARG A 114 -12.41 -1.87 -3.06
CA ARG A 114 -12.93 -3.24 -3.06
C ARG A 114 -11.88 -4.15 -3.68
N VAL A 115 -11.51 -5.21 -2.97
CA VAL A 115 -10.56 -6.19 -3.48
C VAL A 115 -11.22 -7.06 -4.54
N VAL A 116 -10.59 -7.16 -5.71
CA VAL A 116 -11.07 -7.95 -6.85
C VAL A 116 -10.20 -9.18 -7.09
N GLY A 117 -8.91 -9.11 -6.75
CA GLY A 117 -7.97 -10.20 -6.94
C GLY A 117 -6.61 -9.84 -6.36
N GLY A 118 -5.56 -10.43 -6.91
CA GLY A 118 -4.18 -10.08 -6.62
C GLY A 118 -3.25 -10.65 -7.68
N LEU A 119 -2.11 -9.99 -7.87
CA LEU A 119 -1.01 -10.41 -8.70
C LEU A 119 0.05 -11.06 -7.81
N GLN A 120 0.30 -12.34 -8.01
CA GLN A 120 1.38 -13.02 -7.31
C GLN A 120 2.72 -12.64 -7.93
N VAL A 121 3.58 -11.95 -7.18
CA VAL A 121 4.85 -11.43 -7.68
C VAL A 121 5.99 -11.99 -6.85
N VAL A 122 7.05 -12.42 -7.55
CA VAL A 122 8.29 -12.90 -6.94
C VAL A 122 9.40 -11.95 -7.35
N ASP A 123 9.83 -11.08 -6.43
CA ASP A 123 11.01 -10.23 -6.64
C ASP A 123 12.19 -10.83 -5.89
N ARG A 124 13.21 -11.29 -6.63
CA ARG A 124 14.45 -11.86 -6.05
C ARG A 124 14.21 -12.89 -4.93
N GLU A 125 13.28 -13.82 -5.17
CA GLU A 125 12.88 -14.88 -4.22
C GLU A 125 12.04 -14.39 -3.02
N GLU A 126 11.62 -13.14 -2.99
CA GLU A 126 10.73 -12.55 -2.00
C GLU A 126 9.28 -12.50 -2.53
N ALA A 127 8.31 -12.74 -1.65
CA ALA A 127 6.89 -12.58 -1.97
C ALA A 127 6.54 -11.09 -1.92
N ASP A 128 6.17 -10.53 -3.07
CA ASP A 128 5.97 -9.09 -3.33
C ASP A 128 4.57 -8.84 -3.94
N ASP A 129 3.58 -9.60 -3.46
CA ASP A 129 2.25 -9.68 -4.06
C ASP A 129 1.53 -8.32 -4.08
N LYS A 130 0.82 -8.03 -5.19
CA LYS A 130 0.06 -6.77 -5.35
C LYS A 130 -1.43 -7.07 -5.34
N ILE A 131 -2.17 -6.49 -4.39
CA ILE A 131 -3.63 -6.60 -4.33
C ILE A 131 -4.32 -5.75 -5.41
#